data_AF-A0A7W0CB99-F1
#
_entry.id   AF-A0A7W0CB99-F1
#
_cell.length_a   1.000
_cell.length_b   1.000
_cell.length_c   1.000
_cell.angle_alpha   90.00
_cell.angle_beta   90.00
_cell.angle_gamma   90.00
#
_symmetry.space_group_name_H-M   'P 1'
#
loop_
_entity.id
_entity.type
_entity.pdbx_description
1 polymer ?
#
loop_
_entity_poly.entity_id
_entity_poly.type
_entity_poly.pdbx_seq_one_letter_code
_entity_poly.pdbx_strand_id
1 'polypeptide(L)'
;MTPNHSNNFCCGGGGGFLQSGYKDERLEFGKIKDDQIQATKAGYCIAGCHNCHAQIHELSEHYGGHYGVVHLWTIICLSLGILGPNERTYLNDDLKEVNVFHPETAMM
;
A
#
# COMPACT_ATOMS: atom_id res chain seq x y z
N MET A 1 -3.23 0.30 -14.24
CA MET A 1 -3.14 1.75 -13.97
C MET A 1 -2.83 2.46 -15.28
N THR A 2 -3.65 3.44 -15.65
CA THR A 2 -3.53 4.22 -16.89
C THR A 2 -3.84 5.69 -16.61
N PRO A 3 -3.08 6.66 -17.15
CA PRO A 3 -1.90 6.46 -18.00
C PRO A 3 -0.72 5.85 -17.21
N ASN A 4 0.26 5.29 -17.91
CA ASN A 4 1.39 4.54 -17.32
C ASN A 4 2.74 4.99 -17.93
N HIS A 5 3.83 4.28 -17.61
CA HIS A 5 5.20 4.63 -18.00
C HIS A 5 5.57 6.06 -17.59
N SER A 6 5.88 6.95 -18.54
CA SER A 6 6.22 8.36 -18.29
C SER A 6 5.10 9.14 -17.62
N ASN A 7 3.86 8.65 -17.74
CA ASN A 7 2.68 9.24 -17.12
C ASN A 7 2.23 8.47 -15.87
N ASN A 8 3.09 7.63 -15.29
CA ASN A 8 2.87 7.08 -13.96
C ASN A 8 3.41 8.08 -12.93
N PHE A 9 2.52 8.82 -12.29
CA PHE A 9 2.91 9.93 -11.42
C PHE A 9 3.53 9.48 -10.09
N CYS A 10 4.27 10.37 -9.42
CA CYS A 10 4.76 10.15 -8.07
C CYS A 10 3.57 10.14 -7.07
N CYS A 11 3.71 9.47 -5.91
CA CYS A 11 2.71 9.54 -4.85
C CYS A 11 2.71 10.86 -4.08
N GLY A 12 3.83 11.60 -4.12
CA GLY A 12 4.04 12.84 -3.35
C GLY A 12 4.76 12.65 -2.00
N GLY A 13 4.98 11.41 -1.54
CA GLY A 13 5.58 11.15 -0.22
C GLY A 13 7.10 11.12 -0.18
N GLY A 14 7.76 11.21 -1.33
CA GLY A 14 9.22 11.21 -1.45
C GLY A 14 9.87 12.51 -0.98
N GLY A 15 11.21 12.60 -1.04
CA GLY A 15 11.93 13.88 -0.91
C GLY A 15 11.75 14.65 0.40
N GLY A 16 11.30 13.99 1.48
CA GLY A 16 11.01 14.63 2.77
C GLY A 16 9.60 15.23 2.91
N PHE A 17 8.72 15.10 1.90
CA PHE A 17 7.37 15.66 1.94
C PHE A 17 6.46 15.04 3.01
N LEU A 18 6.70 13.80 3.41
CA LEU A 18 5.97 13.19 4.54
C LEU A 18 6.24 13.91 5.87
N GLN A 19 7.41 14.54 6.01
CA GLN A 19 7.86 15.20 7.23
C GLN A 19 7.89 16.73 7.12
N SER A 20 7.47 17.29 5.98
CA SER A 20 7.68 18.71 5.67
C SER A 20 6.69 19.64 6.38
N GLY A 21 5.60 19.11 6.96
CA GLY A 21 4.49 19.89 7.54
C GLY A 21 3.48 20.40 6.50
N TYR A 22 3.78 20.26 5.20
CA TYR A 22 2.91 20.66 4.08
C TYR A 22 1.98 19.50 3.67
N LYS A 23 1.12 19.10 4.62
CA LYS A 23 0.26 17.92 4.44
C LYS A 23 -0.76 18.13 3.30
N ASP A 24 -1.41 19.28 3.26
CA ASP A 24 -2.48 19.56 2.31
C ASP A 24 -1.95 19.62 0.87
N GLU A 25 -0.79 20.25 0.66
CA GLU A 25 -0.13 20.35 -0.63
C GLU A 25 0.32 18.97 -1.15
N ARG A 26 0.82 18.12 -0.24
CA ARG A 26 1.22 16.74 -0.57
C ARG A 26 0.00 15.89 -0.95
N LEU A 27 -1.12 16.03 -0.25
CA LEU A 27 -2.36 15.33 -0.57
C LEU A 27 -2.89 15.77 -1.93
N GLU A 28 -2.94 17.09 -2.18
CA GLU A 28 -3.37 17.65 -3.47
C GLU A 28 -2.49 17.17 -4.62
N PHE A 29 -1.16 17.17 -4.46
CA PHE A 29 -0.26 16.60 -5.46
C PHE A 29 -0.53 15.11 -5.71
N GLY A 30 -0.80 14.37 -4.63
CA GLY A 30 -1.09 12.93 -4.69
C GLY A 30 -2.43 12.58 -5.31
N LYS A 31 -3.36 13.53 -5.48
CA LYS A 31 -4.69 13.29 -6.05
C LYS A 31 -4.65 12.59 -7.40
N ILE A 32 -3.75 12.98 -8.28
CA ILE A 32 -3.61 12.33 -9.60
C ILE A 32 -3.20 10.86 -9.50
N LYS A 33 -2.41 10.51 -8.48
CA LYS A 33 -2.05 9.11 -8.21
C LYS A 33 -3.25 8.34 -7.69
N ASP A 34 -4.01 8.93 -6.78
CA ASP A 34 -5.23 8.32 -6.25
C ASP A 34 -6.24 8.04 -7.37
N ASP A 35 -6.53 9.04 -8.21
CA ASP A 35 -7.41 8.90 -9.38
C ASP A 35 -6.93 7.77 -10.31
N GLN A 36 -5.62 7.66 -10.53
CA GLN A 36 -5.01 6.58 -11.32
C GLN A 36 -5.23 5.19 -10.72
N ILE A 37 -5.18 5.06 -9.39
CA ILE A 37 -5.41 3.80 -8.68
C ILE A 37 -6.89 3.45 -8.72
N GLN A 38 -7.78 4.40 -8.38
CA GLN A 38 -9.23 4.18 -8.39
C GLN A 38 -9.74 3.75 -9.78
N ALA A 39 -9.21 4.34 -10.85
CA ALA A 39 -9.55 3.96 -12.22
C ALA A 39 -9.26 2.48 -12.55
N THR A 40 -8.33 1.83 -11.83
CA THR A 40 -8.05 0.40 -12.00
C THR A 40 -9.10 -0.51 -11.41
N LYS A 41 -9.88 -0.03 -10.43
CA LYS A 41 -10.82 -0.82 -9.62
C LYS A 41 -10.17 -2.00 -8.88
N ALA A 42 -8.85 -1.98 -8.71
CA ALA A 42 -8.14 -3.00 -7.96
C ALA A 42 -8.49 -2.89 -6.46
N GLY A 43 -8.71 -4.03 -5.81
CA GLY A 43 -8.95 -4.07 -4.35
C GLY A 43 -7.70 -3.77 -3.53
N TYR A 44 -6.51 -3.88 -4.14
CA TYR A 44 -5.23 -3.59 -3.50
C TYR A 44 -4.31 -2.73 -4.37
N CYS A 45 -3.59 -1.82 -3.73
CA CYS A 45 -2.42 -1.13 -4.24
C CYS A 45 -1.16 -1.68 -3.53
N ILE A 46 -0.27 -2.33 -4.29
CA ILE A 46 0.98 -2.89 -3.75
C ILE A 46 2.10 -1.86 -3.91
N ALA A 47 2.60 -1.33 -2.80
CA ALA A 47 3.65 -0.32 -2.77
C ALA A 47 5.04 -0.92 -2.51
N GLY A 48 5.98 -0.71 -3.43
CA GLY A 48 7.37 -1.15 -3.31
C GLY A 48 8.29 -0.20 -2.52
N CYS A 49 7.76 0.88 -1.97
CA CYS A 49 8.52 1.90 -1.23
C CYS A 49 7.76 2.27 0.04
N HIS A 50 8.47 2.43 1.16
CA HIS A 50 7.87 2.80 2.44
C HIS A 50 7.11 4.12 2.36
N ASN A 51 7.70 5.15 1.75
CA ASN A 51 7.02 6.43 1.58
C ASN A 51 5.80 6.32 0.67
N CYS A 52 5.86 5.51 -0.40
CA CYS A 52 4.70 5.29 -1.26
C CYS A 52 3.56 4.60 -0.50
N HIS A 53 3.87 3.59 0.31
CA HIS A 53 2.89 2.92 1.14
C HIS A 53 2.18 3.91 2.07
N ALA A 54 2.95 4.68 2.84
CA ALA A 54 2.39 5.67 3.77
C ALA A 54 1.55 6.73 3.05
N GLN A 55 2.06 7.30 1.95
CA GLN A 55 1.36 8.33 1.19
C GLN A 55 0.05 7.80 0.58
N ILE A 56 0.12 6.65 -0.10
CA ILE A 56 -1.02 6.09 -0.83
C ILE A 56 -2.09 5.59 0.13
N HIS A 57 -1.70 5.06 1.30
CA HIS A 57 -2.63 4.73 2.37
C HIS A 57 -3.42 5.97 2.81
N GLU A 58 -2.73 7.08 3.06
CA GLU A 58 -3.36 8.32 3.48
C GLU A 58 -4.21 8.96 2.35
N LEU A 59 -3.80 8.84 1.09
CA LEU A 59 -4.61 9.26 -0.06
C LEU A 59 -5.92 8.47 -0.14
N SER A 60 -5.86 7.15 0.04
CA SER A 60 -7.04 6.27 0.04
C SER A 60 -8.02 6.67 1.14
N GLU A 61 -7.53 6.96 2.35
CA GLU A 61 -8.36 7.45 3.46
C GLU A 61 -8.93 8.84 3.20
N HIS A 62 -8.12 9.77 2.70
CA HIS A 62 -8.52 11.16 2.49
C HIS A 62 -9.54 11.33 1.35
N TYR A 63 -9.36 10.62 0.24
CA TYR A 63 -10.22 10.71 -0.94
C TYR A 63 -11.28 9.61 -1.04
N GLY A 64 -11.34 8.68 -0.08
CA GLY A 64 -12.32 7.59 -0.09
C GLY A 64 -12.07 6.57 -1.20
N GLY A 65 -10.81 6.27 -1.49
CA GLY A 65 -10.43 5.33 -2.55
C GLY A 65 -10.77 3.86 -2.23
N HIS A 66 -10.88 3.52 -0.94
CA HIS A 66 -11.29 2.20 -0.41
C HIS A 66 -10.50 0.98 -0.93
N TYR A 67 -9.37 1.20 -1.60
CA TYR A 67 -8.42 0.13 -1.93
C TYR A 67 -7.47 -0.10 -0.75
N GLY A 68 -7.19 -1.37 -0.45
CA GLY A 68 -6.19 -1.74 0.55
C GLY A 68 -4.79 -1.38 0.06
N VAL A 69 -3.91 -0.89 0.93
CA VAL A 69 -2.53 -0.52 0.56
C VAL A 69 -1.59 -1.40 1.34
N VAL A 70 -0.75 -2.17 0.64
CA VAL A 70 0.15 -3.16 1.24
C VAL A 70 1.57 -2.97 0.75
N HIS A 71 2.55 -3.36 1.56
CA HIS A 71 3.93 -3.41 1.09
C HIS A 71 4.15 -4.59 0.14
N LEU A 72 5.04 -4.40 -0.84
CA LEU A 72 5.44 -5.49 -1.73
C LEU A 72 6.00 -6.71 -0.97
N TRP A 73 6.79 -6.48 0.09
CA TRP A 73 7.35 -7.57 0.90
C TRP A 73 6.26 -8.38 1.60
N THR A 74 5.14 -7.76 2.01
CA THR A 74 4.00 -8.46 2.63
C THR A 74 3.45 -9.54 1.70
N ILE A 75 3.28 -9.22 0.42
CA ILE A 75 2.77 -10.18 -0.57
C ILE A 75 3.79 -11.26 -0.92
N ILE A 76 5.09 -10.92 -0.96
CA ILE A 76 6.16 -11.90 -1.16
C ILE A 76 6.18 -12.91 0.00
N CYS A 77 6.21 -12.43 1.25
CA CYS A 77 6.20 -13.29 2.44
C CYS A 77 4.92 -14.11 2.57
N LEU A 78 3.76 -13.55 2.21
CA LEU A 78 2.48 -14.27 2.17
C LEU A 78 2.54 -15.43 1.18
N SER A 79 3.11 -15.19 -0.02
CA SER A 79 3.24 -16.19 -1.08
C SER A 79 4.21 -17.31 -0.71
N LEU A 80 5.25 -17.00 0.07
CA LEU A 80 6.22 -17.96 0.58
C LEU A 80 5.73 -18.72 1.84
N GLY A 81 4.57 -18.34 2.41
CA GLY A 81 4.05 -18.94 3.63
C GLY A 81 4.88 -18.63 4.88
N ILE A 82 5.56 -17.48 4.90
CA ILE A 82 6.44 -17.05 6.00
C ILE A 82 5.99 -15.72 6.64
N LEU A 83 4.86 -15.15 6.19
CA LEU A 83 4.31 -13.92 6.77
C LEU A 83 3.69 -14.21 8.14
N GLY A 84 4.27 -13.62 9.19
CA GLY A 84 3.84 -13.83 10.57
C GLY A 84 2.48 -13.19 10.89
N PRO A 85 1.88 -13.53 12.03
CA PRO A 85 0.54 -13.05 12.41
C PRO A 85 0.49 -11.52 12.60
N ASN A 86 1.55 -10.93 13.15
CA ASN A 86 1.62 -9.49 13.44
C ASN A 86 1.94 -8.63 12.21
N GLU A 87 2.29 -9.24 11.07
CA GLU A 87 2.70 -8.56 9.84
C GLU A 87 1.55 -8.38 8.85
N ARG A 88 0.34 -8.77 9.26
CA ARG A 88 -0.87 -8.85 8.42
C ARG A 88 -1.79 -7.64 8.55
N THR A 89 -1.38 -6.61 9.29
CA THR A 89 -2.18 -5.42 9.62
C THR A 89 -2.83 -4.74 8.41
N TYR A 90 -2.13 -4.73 7.27
CA TYR A 90 -2.58 -4.05 6.04
C TYR A 90 -3.29 -4.97 5.04
N LEU A 91 -3.39 -6.27 5.33
CA LEU A 91 -4.22 -7.18 4.53
C LEU A 91 -5.68 -6.92 4.85
N ASN A 92 -6.54 -6.94 3.84
CA ASN A 92 -7.99 -7.02 4.02
C ASN A 92 -8.38 -8.46 4.41
N ASP A 93 -9.64 -8.63 4.81
CA ASP A 93 -10.17 -9.90 5.34
C ASP A 93 -10.06 -11.08 4.37
N ASP A 94 -9.93 -10.82 3.06
CA ASP A 94 -9.74 -11.84 2.04
C ASP A 94 -8.35 -12.52 2.11
N LEU A 95 -7.32 -11.84 2.63
CA LEU A 95 -5.95 -12.34 2.69
C LEU A 95 -5.40 -12.54 4.11
N LYS A 96 -6.06 -12.00 5.15
CA LYS A 96 -5.59 -12.09 6.54
C LYS A 96 -5.30 -13.52 7.00
N GLU A 97 -6.15 -14.48 6.63
CA GLU A 97 -6.06 -15.87 7.09
C GLU A 97 -5.33 -16.80 6.10
N VAL A 98 -4.79 -16.28 5.00
CA VAL A 98 -4.11 -17.09 3.98
C VAL A 98 -2.69 -17.43 4.45
N ASN A 99 -2.32 -18.72 4.40
CA ASN A 99 -0.97 -19.22 4.70
C ASN A 99 -0.38 -18.62 6.00
N VAL A 100 -1.14 -18.63 7.10
CA VAL A 100 -0.66 -18.09 8.37
C VAL A 100 0.52 -18.91 8.86
N PHE A 101 1.69 -18.27 8.93
CA PHE A 101 2.88 -18.90 9.47
C PHE A 101 2.81 -18.90 11.00
N HIS A 102 2.76 -20.09 11.57
CA HIS A 102 2.79 -20.34 13.01
C HIS A 102 4.17 -20.93 13.36
N PRO A 103 5.17 -20.09 13.71
CA PRO A 103 6.51 -20.58 14.05
C PRO A 103 6.49 -21.61 15.20
N GLU A 104 5.53 -21.48 16.12
CA GLU A 104 5.28 -22.43 17.21
C GLU A 104 4.91 -23.85 16.72
N THR A 105 4.27 -23.98 15.56
CA THR A 105 3.97 -25.29 14.95
C THR A 105 5.07 -25.83 14.06
N ALA A 106 6.00 -24.99 13.60
CA ALA A 106 7.10 -25.39 12.72
C ALA A 106 8.32 -25.95 13.48
N MET A 107 8.38 -25.76 14.80
CA MET A 107 9.46 -26.22 15.68
C MET A 107 9.09 -27.44 16.56
N MET A 108 7.94 -28.07 16.32
CA MET A 108 7.59 -29.41 16.85
C MET A 108 8.01 -30.50 15.87
#